data_AF-A0A8C3F813-F1
#
_entry.id   AF-A0A8C3F813-F1
#
_cell.length_a   1.000
_cell.length_b   1.000
_cell.length_c   1.000
_cell.angle_alpha   90.00
_cell.angle_beta   90.00
_cell.angle_gamma   90.00
#
_symmetry.space_group_name_H-M   'P 1'
#
loop_
_entity.id
_entity.type
_entity.pdbx_description
1 polymer ?
#
loop_
_entity_poly.entity_id
_entity_poly.type
_entity_poly.pdbx_seq_one_letter_code
_entity_poly.pdbx_strand_id
1 'polypeptide(L)'
;MACSLIGHWFDSKVRRRGAWKIVAAVEATVLAVLLTAVIAWSVSKANVTTPDSPAACCPENWIGYQGKCYLFSEDEANWTSSQHSCSSHGASLAWLDTLQEKDFLMRHKGYLDAWIGLRRELGQPWKWPNGSVFNDP
;
A
#
# COMPACT_ATOMS: atom_id res chain seq x y z
N MET A 1 -40.13 3.70 19.62
CA MET A 1 -40.42 3.19 20.97
C MET A 1 -39.10 2.95 21.69
N ALA A 2 -38.74 3.85 22.60
CA ALA A 2 -37.87 3.70 23.78
C ALA A 2 -37.87 5.07 24.46
N CYS A 3 -38.14 5.11 25.77
CA CYS A 3 -38.38 6.31 26.56
C CYS A 3 -37.34 6.37 27.68
N SER A 4 -36.82 7.56 28.00
CA SER A 4 -36.31 7.89 29.33
C SER A 4 -36.40 9.40 29.55
N LEU A 5 -37.07 9.78 30.64
CA LEU A 5 -37.58 11.12 30.95
C LEU A 5 -36.63 11.91 31.88
N ILE A 6 -36.56 13.21 31.62
CA ILE A 6 -36.54 14.36 32.56
C ILE A 6 -35.34 14.52 33.51
N GLY A 7 -34.71 15.69 33.37
CA GLY A 7 -33.89 16.35 34.39
C GLY A 7 -33.68 17.83 34.03
N HIS A 8 -34.75 18.63 34.12
CA HIS A 8 -34.71 20.08 33.94
C HIS A 8 -34.26 20.72 35.27
N TRP A 9 -33.07 21.34 35.31
CA TRP A 9 -32.66 22.20 36.42
C TRP A 9 -32.01 23.50 35.90
N PHE A 10 -32.84 24.54 35.86
CA PHE A 10 -32.57 25.96 36.11
C PHE A 10 -31.45 26.71 35.35
N ASP A 11 -31.93 27.55 34.43
CA ASP A 11 -31.61 28.97 34.19
C ASP A 11 -30.15 29.49 34.35
N SER A 12 -29.56 29.93 33.23
CA SER A 12 -29.00 31.29 33.20
C SER A 12 -28.86 31.85 31.79
N LYS A 13 -29.75 32.81 31.50
CA LYS A 13 -29.43 34.07 30.82
C LYS A 13 -28.80 33.96 29.43
N VAL A 14 -29.68 34.17 28.46
CA VAL A 14 -29.57 35.17 27.38
C VAL A 14 -28.53 36.28 27.67
N ARG A 15 -27.23 36.00 27.49
CA ARG A 15 -26.17 37.01 27.38
C ARG A 15 -24.88 36.42 26.78
N ARG A 16 -24.91 36.05 25.48
CA ARG A 16 -23.75 36.08 24.53
C ARG A 16 -24.10 35.53 23.13
N ARG A 17 -25.24 35.94 22.55
CA ARG A 17 -25.62 35.53 21.17
C ARG A 17 -24.63 35.98 20.08
N GLY A 18 -23.89 37.07 20.31
CA GLY A 18 -22.88 37.55 19.35
C GLY A 18 -21.56 36.79 19.45
N ALA A 19 -21.02 36.62 20.67
CA ALA A 19 -19.73 35.96 20.87
C ALA A 19 -19.74 34.48 20.44
N TRP A 20 -20.84 33.76 20.68
CA TRP A 20 -20.97 32.36 20.23
C TRP A 20 -20.93 32.23 18.70
N LYS A 21 -21.57 33.17 17.98
CA LYS A 21 -21.55 33.19 16.50
C LYS A 21 -20.15 33.47 15.97
N ILE A 22 -19.39 34.33 16.64
CA ILE A 22 -18.00 34.64 16.26
C ILE A 22 -17.09 33.44 16.53
N VAL A 23 -17.19 32.80 17.70
CA VAL A 23 -16.41 31.61 18.04
C VAL A 23 -16.71 30.46 17.06
N ALA A 24 -17.98 30.22 16.73
CA ALA A 24 -18.37 29.21 15.76
C ALA A 24 -17.87 29.52 14.33
N ALA A 25 -17.82 30.80 13.93
CA ALA A 25 -17.30 31.21 12.63
C ALA A 25 -15.76 31.08 12.56
N VAL A 26 -15.04 31.36 13.64
CA VAL A 26 -13.57 31.19 13.72
C VAL A 26 -13.21 29.71 13.63
N GLU A 27 -13.89 28.83 14.36
CA GLU A 27 -13.66 27.37 14.27
C GLU A 27 -13.97 26.83 12.86
N ALA A 28 -15.08 27.24 12.24
CA ALA A 28 -15.43 26.80 10.90
C ALA A 28 -14.43 27.26 9.82
N THR A 29 -13.89 28.48 9.96
CA THR A 29 -12.88 29.00 9.03
C THR A 29 -11.52 28.32 9.19
N VAL A 30 -11.09 28.04 10.43
CA VAL A 30 -9.85 27.28 10.70
C VAL A 30 -9.95 25.88 10.10
N LEU A 31 -11.06 25.16 10.29
CA LEU A 31 -11.27 23.83 9.72
C LEU A 31 -11.27 23.85 8.17
N ALA A 32 -11.87 24.86 7.54
CA ALA A 32 -11.86 24.99 6.08
C ALA A 32 -10.45 25.28 5.51
N VAL A 33 -9.66 26.10 6.19
CA VAL A 33 -8.26 26.39 5.80
C VAL A 33 -7.38 25.14 5.95
N LEU A 34 -7.56 24.34 7.00
CA LEU A 34 -6.84 23.08 7.16
C LEU A 34 -7.17 22.06 6.06
N LEU A 35 -8.44 21.92 5.70
CA LEU A 35 -8.86 21.01 4.61
C LEU A 35 -8.30 21.43 3.25
N THR A 36 -8.29 22.72 2.93
CA THR A 36 -7.74 23.24 1.66
C THR A 36 -6.21 23.11 1.60
N ALA A 37 -5.51 23.31 2.71
CA ALA A 37 -4.06 23.09 2.78
C ALA A 37 -3.67 21.61 2.57
N VAL A 38 -4.47 20.66 3.07
CA VAL A 38 -4.27 19.22 2.82
C VAL A 38 -4.43 18.87 1.34
N ILE A 39 -5.44 19.44 0.66
CA ILE A 39 -5.70 19.20 -0.77
C ILE A 39 -4.60 19.79 -1.67
N ALA A 40 -4.02 20.93 -1.29
CA ALA A 40 -2.91 21.53 -2.03
C ALA A 40 -1.59 20.72 -1.87
N TRP A 41 -1.40 20.02 -0.75
CA TRP A 41 -0.19 19.23 -0.49
C TRP A 41 -0.13 17.92 -1.28
N SER A 42 -1.28 17.32 -1.63
CA SER A 42 -1.35 16.08 -2.40
C SER A 42 -0.91 16.23 -3.86
N VAL A 43 -0.94 17.44 -4.42
CA VAL A 43 -0.58 17.69 -5.84
C VAL A 43 0.94 17.85 -6.05
N SER A 44 1.72 18.08 -5.00
CA SER A 44 3.15 18.44 -5.14
C SER A 44 4.15 17.30 -4.90
N LYS A 45 3.71 16.06 -4.64
CA LYS A 45 4.62 14.91 -4.45
C LYS A 45 4.72 13.95 -5.64
N ALA A 46 4.51 14.44 -6.85
CA ALA A 46 4.89 13.73 -8.07
C ALA A 46 5.84 14.59 -8.91
N ASN A 47 7.10 14.69 -8.48
CA ASN A 47 8.18 14.90 -9.43
C ASN A 47 9.24 13.85 -9.15
N VAL A 48 9.10 12.70 -9.83
CA VAL A 48 10.09 11.62 -9.80
C VAL A 48 11.28 12.12 -10.61
N THR A 49 12.27 12.69 -9.92
CA THR A 49 13.58 12.93 -10.50
C THR A 49 14.26 11.58 -10.69
N THR A 50 14.37 11.14 -11.94
CA THR A 50 15.16 9.99 -12.38
C THR A 50 16.62 10.15 -11.92
N PRO A 51 17.22 9.18 -11.23
CA PRO A 51 18.66 9.17 -11.02
C PRO A 51 19.34 8.66 -12.30
N ASP A 52 20.09 9.53 -12.97
CA ASP A 52 21.11 9.13 -13.94
C ASP A 52 22.20 8.31 -13.21
N SER A 53 22.07 6.99 -13.24
CA SER A 53 23.15 6.05 -12.93
C SER A 53 22.93 4.75 -13.70
N PRO A 54 23.95 4.17 -14.37
CA PRO A 54 23.84 2.90 -15.07
C PRO A 54 23.85 1.70 -14.11
N ALA A 55 23.34 1.86 -12.90
CA ALA A 55 22.88 0.74 -12.08
C ALA A 55 21.48 0.39 -12.58
N ALA A 56 21.36 -0.70 -13.34
CA ALA A 56 20.12 -1.20 -13.96
C ALA A 56 18.86 -0.76 -13.20
N CYS A 57 18.27 0.36 -13.63
CA CYS A 57 17.06 0.85 -13.02
C CYS A 57 15.95 -0.15 -13.38
N CYS A 58 15.19 -0.57 -12.37
CA CYS A 58 14.02 -1.41 -12.62
C CYS A 58 13.02 -0.62 -13.48
N PRO A 59 12.20 -1.31 -14.29
CA PRO A 59 11.16 -0.66 -15.07
C PRO A 59 10.20 0.14 -14.17
N GLU A 60 9.46 1.07 -14.76
CA GLU A 60 8.47 1.86 -14.03
C GLU A 60 7.46 0.96 -13.29
N ASN A 61 7.15 1.28 -12.03
CA ASN A 61 6.30 0.50 -11.13
C ASN A 61 6.90 -0.81 -10.60
N TRP A 62 8.20 -1.05 -10.80
CA TRP A 62 8.92 -2.18 -10.20
C TRP A 62 9.76 -1.70 -9.02
N ILE A 63 9.93 -2.56 -8.02
CA ILE A 63 10.75 -2.29 -6.85
C ILE A 63 12.04 -3.08 -6.95
N GLY A 64 13.19 -2.39 -6.84
CA GLY A 64 14.51 -3.00 -6.87
C GLY A 64 14.99 -3.47 -5.50
N TYR A 65 15.53 -4.68 -5.41
CA TYR A 65 16.23 -5.17 -4.21
C TYR A 65 17.35 -6.14 -4.60
N GLN A 66 18.56 -5.87 -4.13
CA GLN A 66 19.77 -6.69 -4.37
C GLN A 66 20.00 -7.07 -5.86
N GLY A 67 19.79 -6.12 -6.77
CA GLY A 67 20.01 -6.35 -8.21
C GLY A 67 18.88 -7.11 -8.92
N LYS A 68 17.77 -7.39 -8.23
CA LYS A 68 16.54 -7.94 -8.81
C LYS A 68 15.43 -6.89 -8.80
N CYS A 69 14.50 -7.03 -9.73
CA CYS A 69 13.32 -6.18 -9.84
C CYS A 69 12.06 -7.01 -9.58
N TYR A 70 11.15 -6.49 -8.76
CA TYR A 70 9.91 -7.17 -8.39
C TYR A 70 8.69 -6.33 -8.76
N LEU A 71 7.68 -7.02 -9.27
CA LEU A 71 6.36 -6.48 -9.53
C LEU A 71 5.34 -7.28 -8.71
N PHE A 72 4.50 -6.58 -7.97
CA PHE A 72 3.42 -7.18 -7.19
C PHE A 72 2.11 -7.02 -7.97
N SER A 73 1.51 -8.14 -8.37
CA SER A 73 0.20 -8.14 -9.02
C SER A 73 -0.88 -7.90 -7.98
N GLU A 74 -1.82 -7.00 -8.27
CA GLU A 74 -3.03 -6.81 -7.47
C GLU A 74 -4.16 -7.77 -7.90
N ASP A 75 -4.00 -8.44 -9.05
CA ASP A 75 -4.99 -9.37 -9.57
C ASP A 75 -4.94 -10.72 -8.85
N GLU A 76 -6.11 -11.21 -8.44
CA GLU A 76 -6.30 -12.56 -7.94
C GLU A 76 -6.34 -13.56 -9.11
N ALA A 77 -5.35 -14.46 -9.16
CA ALA A 77 -5.23 -15.46 -10.21
C ALA A 77 -4.69 -16.77 -9.64
N ASN A 78 -4.77 -17.87 -10.41
CA ASN A 78 -4.08 -19.10 -10.05
C ASN A 78 -2.59 -19.03 -10.43
N TRP A 79 -1.78 -19.94 -9.87
CA TRP A 79 -0.33 -19.99 -10.10
C TRP A 79 0.06 -19.93 -11.59
N THR A 80 -0.63 -20.70 -12.45
CA THR A 80 -0.33 -20.78 -13.89
C THR A 80 -0.63 -19.46 -14.59
N SER A 81 -1.79 -18.87 -14.33
CA SER A 81 -2.18 -17.56 -14.87
C SER A 81 -1.24 -16.46 -14.38
N SER A 82 -0.82 -16.48 -13.11
CA SER A 82 0.15 -15.53 -12.57
C SER A 82 1.51 -15.66 -13.25
N GLN A 83 2.01 -16.88 -13.49
CA GLN A 83 3.24 -17.09 -14.25
C GLN A 83 3.14 -16.58 -15.69
N HIS A 84 2.00 -16.78 -16.36
CA HIS A 84 1.76 -16.25 -17.71
C HIS A 84 1.76 -14.72 -17.71
N SER A 85 1.13 -14.09 -16.72
CA SER A 85 1.14 -12.62 -16.56
C SER A 85 2.55 -12.08 -16.32
N CYS A 86 3.36 -12.71 -15.46
CA CYS A 86 4.76 -12.32 -15.31
C CYS A 86 5.54 -12.47 -16.63
N SER A 87 5.26 -13.54 -17.38
CA SER A 87 5.92 -13.81 -18.66
C SER A 87 5.58 -12.77 -19.74
N SER A 88 4.36 -12.21 -19.73
CA SER A 88 4.00 -11.10 -20.64
C SER A 88 4.77 -9.81 -20.36
N HIS A 89 5.33 -9.68 -19.15
CA HIS A 89 6.23 -8.59 -18.77
C HIS A 89 7.72 -8.94 -18.95
N GLY A 90 8.05 -10.07 -19.58
CA GLY A 90 9.44 -10.54 -19.72
C GLY A 90 10.07 -11.04 -18.43
N ALA A 91 9.25 -11.42 -17.44
CA ALA A 91 9.69 -11.88 -16.13
C ALA A 91 9.13 -13.27 -15.78
N SER A 92 9.48 -13.77 -14.60
CA SER A 92 8.88 -14.97 -14.00
C SER A 92 8.29 -14.65 -12.64
N LEU A 93 7.48 -15.55 -12.08
CA LEU A 93 7.16 -15.48 -10.67
C LEU A 93 8.45 -15.43 -9.83
N ALA A 94 8.40 -14.72 -8.71
CA ALA A 94 9.58 -14.45 -7.89
C ALA A 94 10.19 -15.74 -7.33
N TRP A 95 11.52 -15.86 -7.37
CA TRP A 95 12.27 -16.86 -6.62
C TRP A 95 13.07 -16.16 -5.53
N LEU A 96 13.32 -16.89 -4.44
CA LEU A 96 13.99 -16.38 -3.26
C LEU A 96 15.33 -17.08 -3.10
N ASP A 97 16.42 -16.31 -3.02
CA ASP A 97 17.77 -16.82 -2.77
C ASP A 97 18.17 -16.66 -1.30
N THR A 98 17.61 -15.68 -0.58
CA THR A 98 17.99 -15.36 0.81
C THR A 98 16.80 -15.07 1.72
N LEU A 99 17.00 -15.22 3.03
CA LEU A 99 16.00 -14.85 4.04
C LEU A 99 15.71 -13.35 4.01
N GLN A 100 16.72 -12.52 3.76
CA GLN A 100 16.56 -11.06 3.69
C GLN A 100 15.68 -10.65 2.50
N GLU A 101 15.79 -11.37 1.38
CA GLU A 101 14.92 -11.21 0.21
C GLU A 101 13.48 -11.61 0.52
N LYS A 102 13.28 -12.74 1.22
CA LYS A 102 11.94 -13.13 1.71
C LYS A 102 11.34 -12.04 2.59
N ASP A 103 12.08 -11.55 3.58
CA ASP A 103 11.63 -10.50 4.48
C ASP A 103 11.34 -9.19 3.74
N PHE A 104 12.10 -8.89 2.68
CA PHE A 104 11.83 -7.76 1.80
C PHE A 104 10.49 -7.94 1.08
N LEU A 105 10.23 -9.08 0.43
CA LEU A 105 8.95 -9.30 -0.27
C LEU A 105 7.76 -9.30 0.69
N MET A 106 7.90 -9.90 1.87
CA MET A 106 6.84 -9.93 2.87
C MET A 106 6.43 -8.54 3.35
N ARG A 107 7.37 -7.59 3.41
CA ARG A 107 7.08 -6.19 3.76
C ARG A 107 6.40 -5.40 2.65
N HIS A 108 6.52 -5.83 1.39
CA HIS A 108 6.03 -5.09 0.22
C HIS A 108 4.84 -5.75 -0.49
N LYS A 109 4.47 -7.00 -0.15
CA LYS A 109 3.32 -7.71 -0.77
C LYS A 109 1.96 -7.04 -0.58
N GLY A 110 1.86 -6.09 0.35
CA GLY A 110 0.59 -5.48 0.73
C GLY A 110 -0.30 -6.45 1.51
N TYR A 111 -1.62 -6.32 1.32
CA TYR A 111 -2.62 -7.11 2.06
C TYR A 111 -2.92 -8.46 1.42
N LEU A 112 -2.80 -8.55 0.09
CA LEU A 112 -3.09 -9.78 -0.65
C LEU A 112 -1.91 -10.76 -0.53
N ASP A 113 -2.24 -12.04 -0.63
CA ASP A 113 -1.21 -13.07 -0.79
C ASP A 113 -0.82 -13.17 -2.26
N ALA A 114 0.47 -13.22 -2.52
CA ALA A 114 1.03 -13.25 -3.86
C ALA A 114 1.63 -14.63 -4.16
N TRP A 115 1.42 -15.11 -5.38
CA TRP A 115 2.10 -16.31 -5.85
C TRP A 115 3.61 -16.08 -5.99
N ILE A 116 4.39 -17.10 -5.60
CA ILE A 116 5.83 -17.18 -5.85
C ILE A 116 6.12 -18.32 -6.82
N GLY A 117 7.31 -18.32 -7.40
CA GLY A 117 7.70 -19.22 -8.49
C GLY A 117 7.93 -20.68 -8.09
N LEU A 118 7.69 -21.03 -6.82
CA LEU A 118 7.89 -22.37 -6.31
C LEU A 118 6.84 -23.33 -6.89
N ARG A 119 7.30 -24.38 -7.59
CA ARG A 119 6.42 -25.37 -8.22
C ARG A 119 7.02 -26.77 -8.16
N ARG A 120 6.15 -27.79 -8.09
CA ARG A 120 6.54 -29.20 -8.23
C ARG A 120 5.56 -29.96 -9.09
N GLU A 121 6.08 -30.97 -9.78
CA GLU A 121 5.28 -32.04 -10.37
C GLU A 121 5.17 -33.21 -9.39
N LEU A 122 4.25 -34.14 -9.68
CA LEU A 122 4.06 -35.31 -8.83
C LEU A 122 5.33 -36.16 -8.79
N GLY A 123 5.85 -36.42 -7.58
CA GLY A 123 7.08 -37.19 -7.38
C GLY A 123 8.38 -36.44 -7.68
N GLN A 124 8.32 -35.13 -7.98
CA GLN A 124 9.49 -34.30 -8.21
C GLN A 124 9.76 -33.36 -7.03
N PRO A 125 11.04 -32.95 -6.81
CA PRO A 125 11.34 -31.92 -5.82
C PRO A 125 10.75 -30.58 -6.23
N TRP A 126 10.55 -29.71 -5.24
CA TRP A 126 10.20 -28.31 -5.48
C TRP A 126 11.33 -27.59 -6.21
N LYS A 127 10.97 -26.82 -7.24
CA LYS A 127 11.90 -26.06 -8.07
C LYS A 127 11.47 -24.61 -8.22
N TRP A 128 12.46 -23.75 -8.33
CA TRP A 128 12.31 -22.35 -8.68
C TRP A 128 12.29 -22.17 -10.21
N PRO A 129 11.79 -21.02 -10.72
CA PRO A 129 11.78 -20.74 -12.16
C PRO A 129 13.17 -20.65 -12.80
N ASN A 130 14.22 -20.35 -12.02
CA ASN A 130 15.61 -20.38 -12.49
C ASN A 130 16.19 -21.81 -12.61
N GLY A 131 15.40 -22.83 -12.27
CA GLY A 131 15.79 -24.24 -12.31
C GLY A 131 16.47 -24.76 -11.04
N SER A 132 16.75 -23.92 -10.05
CA SER A 132 17.33 -24.39 -8.78
C SER A 132 16.30 -25.17 -7.97
N VAL A 133 16.79 -26.19 -7.25
CA VAL A 133 15.97 -26.98 -6.33
C VAL A 133 15.77 -26.17 -5.06
N PHE A 134 14.57 -26.21 -4.51
CA PHE A 134 14.28 -25.60 -3.22
C PHE A 134 15.00 -26.34 -2.11
N ASN A 135 15.91 -25.63 -1.44
CA ASN A 135 16.54 -26.06 -0.21
C ASN A 135 15.84 -25.30 0.91
N ASP A 136 15.18 -26.01 1.83
CA ASP A 136 14.58 -25.39 3.01
C ASP A 136 15.73 -24.81 3.88
N PRO A 137 15.75 -23.48 4.13
CA PRO A 137 16.78 -22.86 4.95
C PRO A 137 16.65 -23.17 6.45
#